data_AF-A0A4Y9MIU5-F1
#
_entry.id   AF-A0A4Y9MIU5-F1
#
_cell.length_a   1.000
_cell.length_b   1.000
_cell.length_c   1.000
_cell.angle_alpha   90.00
_cell.angle_beta   90.00
_cell.angle_gamma   90.00
#
_symmetry.space_group_name_H-M   'P 1'
#
loop_
_entity.id
_entity.type
_entity.pdbx_description
1 polymer ?
#
loop_
_entity_poly.entity_id
_entity_poly.type
_entity_poly.pdbx_seq_one_letter_code
_entity_poly.pdbx_strand_id
1 'polypeptide(L)'
;MSALPGSPEGTAVTGFDSSPVDSSPETLAELPPLTEQTRLEAREIIGSYPQARSALLPMLHLVQSYQGYVTPEGVALCAEELGLTKAEVGAVATFYTMYKRRPTGRHLVSVCTNTLCAVLGGQRIFDALAADLGVHHDETAADGSVTLEHAECLAACDYAPVVTVDYEFYDQQDVESARVLVAALRRGEKPHPTRGAPLTDFRGISRQLAGFSQYADADVARAAIDAEGRIEPTLAGLRLAAERGEAAPPMPGPEQPPADTGGLRGTAGGPRPGPVPEARPEPARGEGGGALSGAGETPEEEAADARVAAADTPAERAGAAQAHPDKGAEYGQPRGRQRAGTENPPATEPATGTTPTDSKEA
;
A
#
# COMPACT_ATOMS: atom_id res chain seq x y z
N MET A 1 -35.28 0.84 -16.35
CA MET A 1 -35.24 0.86 -14.88
C MET A 1 -33.77 0.83 -14.51
N SER A 2 -33.23 1.98 -14.10
CA SER A 2 -31.80 2.15 -13.82
C SER A 2 -31.50 1.49 -12.47
N ALA A 3 -30.57 0.54 -12.45
CA ALA A 3 -30.07 -0.04 -11.21
C ALA A 3 -29.59 1.10 -10.30
N LEU A 4 -30.19 1.20 -9.12
CA LEU A 4 -29.76 2.13 -8.10
C LEU A 4 -28.44 1.61 -7.48
N PRO A 5 -27.54 2.52 -7.04
CA PRO A 5 -26.41 2.14 -6.20
C PRO A 5 -26.90 1.34 -4.99
N GLY A 6 -26.36 0.13 -4.79
CA GLY A 6 -26.75 -0.79 -3.71
C GLY A 6 -27.79 -1.86 -4.08
N SER A 7 -28.16 -2.01 -5.35
CA SER A 7 -28.94 -3.17 -5.82
C SER A 7 -28.03 -4.36 -6.17
N PRO A 8 -28.46 -5.62 -5.96
CA PRO A 8 -27.65 -6.81 -6.27
C PRO A 8 -27.11 -6.86 -7.71
N GLU A 9 -27.86 -6.27 -8.64
CA GLU A 9 -27.52 -6.20 -10.07
C GLU A 9 -26.48 -5.09 -10.36
N GLY A 10 -26.48 -3.99 -9.59
CA GLY A 10 -25.40 -3.00 -9.61
C GLY A 10 -24.14 -3.48 -8.88
N THR A 11 -24.31 -4.32 -7.86
CA THR A 11 -23.25 -4.94 -7.03
C THR A 11 -22.34 -5.87 -7.84
N ALA A 12 -22.87 -6.56 -8.86
CA ALA A 12 -22.09 -7.44 -9.73
C ALA A 12 -21.20 -6.68 -10.76
N VAL A 13 -21.46 -5.40 -11.01
CA VAL A 13 -20.82 -4.63 -12.09
C VAL A 13 -19.69 -3.73 -11.58
N THR A 14 -19.73 -3.31 -10.30
CA THR A 14 -18.76 -2.32 -9.76
C THR A 14 -17.76 -2.90 -8.76
N GLY A 15 -17.89 -4.14 -8.30
CA GLY A 15 -16.96 -4.77 -7.34
C GLY A 15 -16.99 -4.17 -5.92
N PHE A 16 -17.89 -3.22 -5.64
CA PHE A 16 -18.06 -2.63 -4.31
C PHE A 16 -19.10 -3.43 -3.51
N ASP A 17 -18.62 -4.44 -2.81
CA ASP A 17 -19.36 -5.28 -1.87
C ASP A 17 -20.12 -4.42 -0.83
N SER A 18 -21.44 -4.67 -0.72
CA SER A 18 -22.43 -3.78 -0.10
C SER A 18 -22.74 -4.17 1.35
N SER A 19 -21.71 -4.15 2.19
CA SER A 19 -21.75 -3.70 3.59
C SER A 19 -20.36 -3.17 3.90
N PRO A 20 -20.20 -1.94 4.44
CA PRO A 20 -18.87 -1.39 4.67
C PRO A 20 -18.09 -2.20 5.70
N VAL A 21 -18.76 -3.03 6.50
CA VAL A 21 -18.17 -3.90 7.52
C VAL A 21 -19.02 -5.17 7.67
N ASP A 22 -18.42 -6.34 7.84
CA ASP A 22 -19.15 -7.56 8.20
C ASP A 22 -19.88 -7.36 9.56
N SER A 23 -21.19 -7.56 9.54
CA SER A 23 -22.07 -7.35 10.70
C SER A 23 -22.85 -8.61 11.08
N SER A 24 -22.42 -9.77 10.57
CA SER A 24 -23.05 -11.04 10.90
C SER A 24 -22.99 -11.29 12.42
N PRO A 25 -24.12 -11.61 13.07
CA PRO A 25 -24.19 -11.75 14.53
C PRO A 25 -23.28 -12.85 15.09
N GLU A 26 -23.07 -13.92 14.32
CA GLU A 26 -22.23 -15.05 14.69
C GLU A 26 -20.75 -14.63 14.80
N THR A 27 -20.25 -13.92 13.79
CA THR A 27 -18.88 -13.39 13.79
C THR A 27 -18.67 -12.36 14.88
N LEU A 28 -19.62 -11.44 15.10
CA LEU A 28 -19.49 -10.41 16.13
C LEU A 28 -19.48 -10.97 17.55
N ALA A 29 -20.17 -12.09 17.80
CA ALA A 29 -20.24 -12.71 19.12
C ALA A 29 -18.91 -13.34 19.59
N GLU A 30 -18.02 -13.69 18.64
CA GLU A 30 -16.72 -14.31 18.93
C GLU A 30 -15.59 -13.29 19.12
N LEU A 31 -15.84 -12.01 18.83
CA LEU A 31 -14.83 -10.97 18.91
C LEU A 31 -14.56 -10.52 20.34
N PRO A 32 -13.29 -10.17 20.68
CA PRO A 32 -12.99 -9.50 21.92
C PRO A 32 -13.78 -8.18 22.01
N PRO A 33 -14.44 -7.88 23.15
CA PRO A 33 -15.17 -6.63 23.32
C PRO A 33 -14.22 -5.43 23.35
N LEU A 34 -14.65 -4.29 22.83
CA LEU A 34 -13.89 -3.04 22.99
C LEU A 34 -14.18 -2.48 24.39
N THR A 35 -13.23 -2.65 25.30
CA THR A 35 -13.39 -2.34 26.73
C THR A 35 -13.02 -0.89 27.06
N GLU A 36 -13.16 -0.48 28.33
CA GLU A 36 -12.63 0.81 28.78
C GLU A 36 -11.11 0.91 28.58
N GLN A 37 -10.36 -0.19 28.64
CA GLN A 37 -8.94 -0.19 28.32
C GLN A 37 -8.70 0.27 26.87
N THR A 38 -9.51 -0.21 25.92
CA THR A 38 -9.44 0.23 24.52
C THR A 38 -9.75 1.72 24.38
N ARG A 39 -10.70 2.25 25.16
CA ARG A 39 -11.02 3.68 25.18
C ARG A 39 -9.90 4.53 25.78
N LEU A 40 -9.21 4.04 26.81
CA LEU A 40 -8.02 4.70 27.37
C LEU A 40 -6.89 4.77 26.33
N GLU A 41 -6.60 3.66 25.65
CA GLU A 41 -5.62 3.63 24.55
C GLU A 41 -6.02 4.60 23.42
N ALA A 42 -7.30 4.65 23.04
CA ALA A 42 -7.80 5.60 22.04
C ALA A 42 -7.57 7.07 22.47
N ARG A 43 -7.83 7.40 23.74
CA ARG A 43 -7.60 8.75 24.29
C ARG A 43 -6.11 9.11 24.36
N GLU A 44 -5.24 8.13 24.58
CA GLU A 44 -3.78 8.33 24.48
C GLU A 44 -3.36 8.70 23.05
N ILE A 45 -3.88 7.99 22.05
CA ILE A 45 -3.66 8.33 20.63
C ILE A 45 -4.16 9.76 20.37
N ILE A 46 -5.38 10.11 20.80
CA ILE A 46 -5.94 11.46 20.63
C ILE A 46 -5.02 12.52 21.22
N GLY A 47 -4.45 12.28 22.40
CA GLY A 47 -3.51 13.18 23.08
C GLY A 47 -2.21 13.43 22.32
N SER A 48 -1.86 12.59 21.35
CA SER A 48 -0.67 12.74 20.51
C SER A 48 -0.84 13.78 19.39
N TYR A 49 -2.06 14.31 19.19
CA TYR A 49 -2.36 15.23 18.10
C TYR A 49 -2.94 16.56 18.60
N PRO A 50 -2.60 17.70 17.96
CA PRO A 50 -3.22 18.99 18.28
C PRO A 50 -4.69 19.07 17.85
N GLN A 51 -5.11 18.25 16.88
CA GLN A 51 -6.50 18.12 16.43
C GLN A 51 -6.94 16.67 16.62
N ALA A 52 -8.00 16.44 17.41
CA ALA A 52 -8.45 15.10 17.74
C ALA A 52 -8.75 14.25 16.49
N ARG A 53 -9.40 14.82 15.47
CA ARG A 53 -9.73 14.11 14.22
C ARG A 53 -8.52 13.45 13.53
N SER A 54 -7.30 13.96 13.74
CA SER A 54 -6.08 13.39 13.16
C SER A 54 -5.72 12.01 13.73
N ALA A 55 -6.28 11.65 14.89
CA ALA A 55 -6.11 10.35 15.52
C ALA A 55 -6.92 9.22 14.86
N LEU A 56 -7.81 9.51 13.90
CA LEU A 56 -8.70 8.51 13.32
C LEU A 56 -7.94 7.33 12.69
N LEU A 57 -6.89 7.59 11.93
CA LEU A 57 -6.12 6.56 11.23
C LEU A 57 -5.47 5.54 12.21
N PRO A 58 -4.67 5.97 13.21
CA PRO A 58 -4.14 5.04 14.21
C PRO A 58 -5.23 4.40 15.09
N MET A 59 -6.35 5.08 15.35
CA MET A 59 -7.48 4.48 16.08
C MET A 59 -8.17 3.35 15.31
N LEU A 60 -8.24 3.42 13.98
CA LEU A 60 -8.73 2.31 13.16
C LEU A 60 -7.79 1.10 13.24
N HIS A 61 -6.47 1.32 13.26
CA HIS A 61 -5.50 0.25 13.55
C HIS A 61 -5.65 -0.31 14.97
N LEU A 62 -5.94 0.54 15.96
CA LEU A 62 -6.21 0.10 17.33
C LEU A 62 -7.38 -0.89 17.36
N VAL A 63 -8.49 -0.57 16.69
CA VAL A 63 -9.65 -1.48 16.57
C VAL A 63 -9.22 -2.81 15.95
N GLN A 64 -8.49 -2.78 14.83
CA GLN A 64 -8.00 -4.02 14.19
C GLN A 64 -7.09 -4.84 15.09
N SER A 65 -6.31 -4.20 15.97
CA SER A 65 -5.44 -4.91 16.90
C SER A 65 -6.23 -5.77 17.91
N TYR A 66 -7.44 -5.33 18.28
CA TYR A 66 -8.31 -6.08 19.18
C TYR A 66 -9.17 -7.10 18.44
N GLN A 67 -9.79 -6.68 17.34
CA GLN A 67 -10.86 -7.45 16.69
C GLN A 67 -10.43 -8.12 15.37
N GLY A 68 -9.25 -7.80 14.84
CA GLY A 68 -8.72 -8.35 13.60
C GLY A 68 -9.24 -7.70 12.32
N TYR A 69 -10.16 -6.73 12.44
CA TYR A 69 -10.67 -5.89 11.35
C TYR A 69 -11.46 -4.72 11.98
N VAL A 70 -11.84 -3.72 11.18
CA VAL A 70 -12.65 -2.58 11.61
C VAL A 70 -14.12 -2.99 11.69
N THR A 71 -14.62 -3.28 12.89
CA THR A 71 -16.01 -3.71 13.16
C THR A 71 -16.99 -2.53 13.23
N PRO A 72 -18.33 -2.76 13.21
CA PRO A 72 -19.31 -1.70 13.44
C PRO A 72 -19.21 -1.10 14.85
N GLU A 73 -18.80 -1.90 15.84
CA GLU A 73 -18.51 -1.45 17.21
C GLU A 73 -17.29 -0.51 17.22
N GLY A 74 -16.22 -0.87 16.51
CA GLY A 74 -15.03 -0.04 16.36
C GLY A 74 -15.31 1.29 15.65
N VAL A 75 -16.12 1.26 14.59
CA VAL A 75 -16.60 2.49 13.92
C VAL A 75 -17.35 3.39 14.91
N ALA A 76 -18.22 2.80 15.75
CA ALA A 76 -18.96 3.55 16.76
C ALA A 76 -18.03 4.13 17.84
N LEU A 77 -17.07 3.35 18.34
CA LEU A 77 -16.08 3.81 19.31
C LEU A 77 -15.28 5.01 18.75
N CYS A 78 -14.77 4.90 17.52
CA CYS A 78 -14.02 6.00 16.91
C CYS A 78 -14.88 7.26 16.72
N ALA A 79 -16.13 7.10 16.29
CA ALA A 79 -17.07 8.21 16.14
C ALA A 79 -17.34 8.91 17.49
N GLU A 80 -17.57 8.15 18.55
CA GLU A 80 -17.83 8.65 19.90
C GLU A 80 -16.63 9.41 20.49
N GLU A 81 -15.44 8.82 20.49
CA GLU A 81 -14.25 9.42 21.12
C GLU A 81 -13.74 10.65 20.36
N LEU A 82 -14.01 10.75 19.04
CA LEU A 82 -13.57 11.87 18.20
C LEU A 82 -14.64 12.93 17.95
N GLY A 83 -15.88 12.69 18.36
CA GLY A 83 -17.01 13.57 18.02
C GLY A 83 -17.32 13.61 16.52
N LEU A 84 -17.09 12.51 15.80
CA LEU A 84 -17.38 12.35 14.37
C LEU A 84 -18.68 11.57 14.17
N THR A 85 -19.24 11.62 12.97
CA THR A 85 -20.30 10.71 12.56
C THR A 85 -19.74 9.35 12.17
N LYS A 86 -20.54 8.28 12.34
CA LYS A 86 -20.19 6.94 11.85
C LYS A 86 -19.95 6.91 10.33
N ALA A 87 -20.61 7.81 9.59
CA ALA A 87 -20.43 7.94 8.15
C ALA A 87 -19.05 8.49 7.76
N GLU A 88 -18.55 9.50 8.48
CA GLU A 88 -17.19 10.02 8.28
C GLU A 88 -16.13 8.96 8.57
N VAL A 89 -16.29 8.21 9.67
CA VAL A 89 -15.39 7.10 10.02
C VAL A 89 -15.45 6.00 8.95
N GLY A 90 -16.66 5.61 8.52
CA GLY A 90 -16.86 4.61 7.47
C GLY A 90 -16.26 5.03 6.12
N ALA A 91 -16.33 6.32 5.77
CA ALA A 91 -15.71 6.84 4.56
C ALA A 91 -14.19 6.69 4.59
N VAL A 92 -13.54 6.99 5.72
CA VAL A 92 -12.09 6.80 5.87
C VAL A 92 -11.71 5.32 5.86
N ALA A 93 -12.45 4.48 6.58
CA ALA A 93 -12.20 3.04 6.62
C ALA A 93 -12.37 2.36 5.26
N THR A 94 -13.22 2.89 4.38
CA THR A 94 -13.41 2.36 3.01
C THR A 94 -12.44 2.95 2.00
N PHE A 95 -11.88 4.12 2.27
CA PHE A 95 -10.92 4.78 1.38
C PHE A 95 -9.54 4.14 1.43
N TYR A 96 -9.04 3.79 2.62
CA TYR A 96 -7.72 3.17 2.78
C TYR A 96 -7.81 1.64 2.86
N THR A 97 -7.08 0.95 1.99
CA THR A 97 -7.10 -0.51 1.82
C THR A 97 -6.52 -1.30 3.00
N MET A 98 -5.70 -0.66 3.84
CA MET A 98 -5.12 -1.26 5.04
C MET A 98 -6.16 -1.49 6.15
N TYR A 99 -7.31 -0.81 6.07
CA TYR A 99 -8.43 -1.01 6.98
C TYR A 99 -9.31 -2.14 6.46
N LYS A 100 -9.08 -3.33 7.00
CA LYS A 100 -9.85 -4.52 6.72
C LYS A 100 -11.23 -4.39 7.31
N ARG A 101 -12.22 -4.73 6.50
CA ARG A 101 -13.65 -4.54 6.78
C ARG A 101 -14.39 -5.87 6.92
N ARG A 102 -13.69 -6.98 6.72
CA ARG A 102 -14.16 -8.35 6.92
C ARG A 102 -13.16 -9.09 7.82
N PRO A 103 -13.57 -10.18 8.47
CA PRO A 103 -12.66 -11.01 9.26
C PRO A 103 -11.40 -11.37 8.48
N THR A 104 -10.26 -10.90 9.00
CA THR A 104 -8.94 -11.20 8.46
C THR A 104 -8.35 -12.37 9.23
N GLY A 105 -7.66 -13.27 8.52
CA GLY A 105 -6.97 -14.41 9.10
C GLY A 105 -5.85 -13.98 10.05
N ARG A 106 -5.18 -14.95 10.66
CA ARG A 106 -4.05 -14.67 11.56
C ARG A 106 -2.96 -13.84 10.89
N HIS A 107 -2.71 -14.09 9.60
CA HIS A 107 -1.77 -13.34 8.78
C HIS A 107 -2.45 -12.78 7.53
N LEU A 108 -2.08 -11.56 7.15
CA LEU A 108 -2.39 -10.97 5.85
C LEU A 108 -1.21 -11.20 4.91
N VAL A 109 -1.42 -11.91 3.81
CA VAL A 109 -0.40 -12.16 2.79
C VAL A 109 -0.75 -11.37 1.54
N SER A 110 0.11 -10.42 1.18
CA SER A 110 -0.09 -9.52 0.05
C SER A 110 0.93 -9.80 -1.04
N VAL A 111 0.48 -10.10 -2.25
CA VAL A 111 1.37 -10.38 -3.39
C VAL A 111 1.35 -9.19 -4.33
N CYS A 112 2.51 -8.56 -4.55
CA CYS A 112 2.60 -7.46 -5.52
C CYS A 112 2.40 -8.01 -6.94
N THR A 113 1.37 -7.52 -7.62
CA THR A 113 1.07 -7.88 -9.01
C THR A 113 1.13 -6.68 -9.95
N ASN A 114 1.72 -5.58 -9.51
CA ASN A 114 1.98 -4.44 -10.38
C ASN A 114 3.12 -4.75 -11.38
N THR A 115 3.21 -3.97 -12.44
CA THR A 115 3.99 -4.14 -13.67
C THR A 115 5.29 -4.93 -13.52
N LEU A 116 6.25 -4.45 -12.72
CA LEU A 116 7.55 -5.12 -12.62
C LEU A 116 7.44 -6.50 -11.95
N CYS A 117 6.72 -6.60 -10.83
CA CYS A 117 6.51 -7.88 -10.16
C CYS A 117 5.72 -8.84 -11.06
N ALA A 118 4.71 -8.36 -11.79
CA ALA A 118 3.95 -9.17 -12.74
C ALA A 118 4.84 -9.79 -13.82
N VAL A 119 5.72 -8.99 -14.44
CA VAL A 119 6.70 -9.47 -15.44
C VAL A 119 7.62 -10.54 -14.85
N LEU A 120 8.02 -10.39 -13.59
CA LEU A 120 8.91 -11.31 -12.90
C LEU A 120 8.19 -12.51 -12.24
N GLY A 121 6.86 -12.62 -12.36
CA GLY A 121 6.09 -13.78 -11.92
C GLY A 121 5.17 -13.56 -10.71
N GLY A 122 4.97 -12.33 -10.24
CA GLY A 122 4.07 -11.98 -9.13
C GLY A 122 2.63 -12.49 -9.33
N GLN A 123 2.07 -12.39 -10.55
CA GLN A 123 0.75 -12.95 -10.84
C GLN A 123 0.73 -14.48 -10.68
N ARG A 124 1.79 -15.17 -11.12
CA ARG A 124 1.91 -16.62 -11.00
C ARG A 124 2.01 -17.04 -9.52
N ILE A 125 2.65 -16.23 -8.69
CA ILE A 125 2.69 -16.43 -7.23
C ILE A 125 1.28 -16.33 -6.66
N PHE A 126 0.57 -15.23 -6.95
CA PHE A 126 -0.79 -15.04 -6.47
C PHE A 126 -1.71 -16.19 -6.88
N ASP A 127 -1.74 -16.54 -8.17
CA ASP A 127 -2.62 -17.59 -8.70
C ASP A 127 -2.37 -18.95 -8.04
N ALA A 128 -1.09 -19.28 -7.81
CA ALA A 128 -0.71 -20.53 -7.15
C ALA A 128 -1.17 -20.56 -5.69
N LEU A 129 -0.98 -19.47 -4.94
CA LEU A 129 -1.41 -19.37 -3.56
C LEU A 129 -2.94 -19.37 -3.42
N ALA A 130 -3.63 -18.63 -4.29
CA ALA A 130 -5.09 -18.59 -4.37
C ALA A 130 -5.68 -19.99 -4.60
N ALA A 131 -5.11 -20.75 -5.55
CA ALA A 131 -5.53 -22.12 -5.83
C ALA A 131 -5.26 -23.07 -4.65
N ASP A 132 -4.10 -22.98 -4.00
CA ASP A 132 -3.73 -23.84 -2.88
C ASP A 132 -4.58 -23.56 -1.61
N LEU A 133 -4.97 -22.30 -1.40
CA LEU A 133 -5.80 -21.86 -0.27
C LEU A 133 -7.30 -21.98 -0.54
N GLY A 134 -7.70 -22.02 -1.82
CA GLY A 134 -9.11 -22.02 -2.24
C GLY A 134 -9.81 -20.69 -1.99
N VAL A 135 -9.10 -19.57 -2.19
CA VAL A 135 -9.58 -18.20 -1.92
C VAL A 135 -9.31 -17.27 -3.10
N HIS A 136 -10.04 -16.16 -3.17
CA HIS A 136 -9.78 -15.04 -4.07
C HIS A 136 -9.13 -13.85 -3.33
N HIS A 137 -9.00 -12.72 -4.01
CA HIS A 137 -8.52 -11.49 -3.40
C HIS A 137 -9.38 -11.07 -2.21
N ASP A 138 -8.73 -10.71 -1.10
CA ASP A 138 -9.36 -10.20 0.12
C ASP A 138 -10.30 -11.23 0.78
N GLU A 139 -10.01 -12.51 0.55
CA GLU A 139 -10.67 -13.65 1.18
C GLU A 139 -9.72 -14.40 2.12
N THR A 140 -10.31 -15.02 3.13
CA THR A 140 -9.61 -15.73 4.19
C THR A 140 -9.78 -17.23 4.02
N ALA A 141 -8.68 -17.98 4.12
CA ALA A 141 -8.71 -19.43 4.04
C ALA A 141 -9.61 -20.02 5.14
N ALA A 142 -10.26 -21.16 4.86
CA ALA A 142 -11.25 -21.77 5.76
C ALA A 142 -10.69 -22.15 7.15
N ASP A 143 -9.37 -22.31 7.28
CA ASP A 143 -8.69 -22.56 8.55
C ASP A 143 -8.37 -21.27 9.36
N GLY A 144 -8.78 -20.11 8.86
CA GLY A 144 -8.59 -18.80 9.47
C GLY A 144 -7.12 -18.35 9.54
N SER A 145 -6.20 -19.04 8.88
CA SER A 145 -4.77 -18.79 9.04
C SER A 145 -4.26 -17.60 8.22
N VAL A 146 -4.75 -17.47 6.98
CA VAL A 146 -4.23 -16.52 5.98
C VAL A 146 -5.38 -15.85 5.26
N THR A 147 -5.33 -14.53 5.16
CA THR A 147 -6.05 -13.74 4.14
C THR A 147 -5.10 -13.44 3.01
N LEU A 148 -5.51 -13.70 1.77
CA LEU A 148 -4.69 -13.45 0.59
C LEU A 148 -5.19 -12.21 -0.14
N GLU A 149 -4.29 -11.27 -0.42
CA GLU A 149 -4.64 -10.07 -1.19
C GLU A 149 -3.74 -9.86 -2.42
N HIS A 150 -4.38 -9.37 -3.47
CA HIS A 150 -3.70 -8.74 -4.58
C HIS A 150 -3.23 -7.36 -4.11
N ALA A 151 -1.92 -7.18 -4.03
CA ALA A 151 -1.34 -5.88 -3.76
C ALA A 151 -0.93 -5.17 -5.04
N GLU A 152 -1.14 -3.86 -5.03
CA GLU A 152 -0.50 -2.94 -5.95
C GLU A 152 1.00 -2.78 -5.62
N CYS A 153 1.63 -1.74 -6.15
CA CYS A 153 3.06 -1.49 -5.94
C CYS A 153 3.40 -1.38 -4.44
N LEU A 154 4.25 -2.30 -3.94
CA LEU A 154 4.80 -2.31 -2.58
C LEU A 154 6.14 -1.53 -2.47
N ALA A 155 6.47 -0.72 -3.48
CA ALA A 155 7.65 0.15 -3.52
C ALA A 155 9.02 -0.55 -3.27
N ALA A 156 9.13 -1.85 -3.58
CA ALA A 156 10.35 -2.65 -3.45
C ALA A 156 10.73 -3.34 -4.78
N CYS A 157 10.64 -2.58 -5.87
CA CYS A 157 10.84 -3.04 -7.23
C CYS A 157 12.24 -3.63 -7.48
N ASP A 158 13.25 -3.12 -6.79
CA ASP A 158 14.63 -3.58 -6.82
C ASP A 158 14.83 -4.98 -6.20
N TYR A 159 13.84 -5.48 -5.46
CA TYR A 159 13.80 -6.81 -4.85
C TYR A 159 12.66 -7.70 -5.39
N ALA A 160 12.04 -7.31 -6.50
CA ALA A 160 10.92 -8.04 -7.08
C ALA A 160 11.27 -9.49 -7.48
N PRO A 161 10.29 -10.42 -7.46
CA PRO A 161 8.91 -10.27 -6.97
C PRO A 161 8.79 -10.15 -5.45
N VAL A 162 7.85 -9.32 -5.00
CA VAL A 162 7.68 -9.00 -3.57
C VAL A 162 6.37 -9.55 -3.04
N VAL A 163 6.44 -10.22 -1.89
CA VAL A 163 5.32 -10.57 -1.04
C VAL A 163 5.50 -9.86 0.29
N THR A 164 4.41 -9.36 0.89
CA THR A 164 4.42 -8.95 2.29
C THR A 164 3.56 -9.88 3.12
N VAL A 165 3.99 -10.13 4.36
CA VAL A 165 3.18 -10.80 5.37
C VAL A 165 3.05 -9.84 6.53
N ASP A 166 1.82 -9.46 6.88
CA ASP A 166 1.55 -8.46 7.92
C ASP A 166 2.41 -7.20 7.75
N TYR A 167 2.54 -6.73 6.50
CA TYR A 167 3.34 -5.57 6.08
C TYR A 167 4.88 -5.71 6.21
N GLU A 168 5.39 -6.86 6.62
CA GLU A 168 6.82 -7.17 6.58
C GLU A 168 7.23 -7.77 5.24
N PHE A 169 8.44 -7.47 4.77
CA PHE A 169 8.89 -7.83 3.42
C PHE A 169 9.45 -9.25 3.31
N TYR A 170 9.01 -9.94 2.26
CA TYR A 170 9.57 -11.19 1.76
C TYR A 170 9.91 -10.98 0.29
N ASP A 171 11.19 -10.74 0.06
CA ASP A 171 11.76 -10.33 -1.21
C ASP A 171 12.16 -11.51 -2.09
N GLN A 172 12.36 -11.23 -3.38
CA GLN A 172 12.87 -12.18 -4.39
C GLN A 172 12.10 -13.50 -4.39
N GLN A 173 10.79 -13.42 -4.19
CA GLN A 173 9.93 -14.60 -4.11
C GLN A 173 9.70 -15.19 -5.50
N ASP A 174 9.53 -16.50 -5.51
CA ASP A 174 8.97 -17.26 -6.61
C ASP A 174 7.80 -18.12 -6.09
N VAL A 175 7.20 -18.92 -6.97
CA VAL A 175 6.05 -19.75 -6.61
C VAL A 175 6.40 -20.76 -5.51
N GLU A 176 7.61 -21.31 -5.51
CA GLU A 176 8.01 -22.35 -4.56
C GLU A 176 8.28 -21.75 -3.18
N SER A 177 9.09 -20.69 -3.11
CA SER A 177 9.41 -19.99 -1.86
C SER A 177 8.17 -19.36 -1.23
N ALA A 178 7.26 -18.78 -2.02
CA ALA A 178 6.00 -18.25 -1.50
C ALA A 178 5.09 -19.35 -0.92
N ARG A 179 5.05 -20.55 -1.53
CA ARG A 179 4.33 -21.72 -0.99
C ARG A 179 4.92 -22.19 0.33
N VAL A 180 6.25 -22.26 0.42
CA VAL A 180 6.95 -22.62 1.66
C VAL A 180 6.62 -21.63 2.77
N LEU A 181 6.66 -20.33 2.46
CA LEU A 181 6.30 -19.24 3.37
C LEU A 181 4.85 -19.41 3.87
N VAL A 182 3.87 -19.50 2.97
CA VAL A 182 2.46 -19.65 3.35
C VAL A 182 2.22 -20.94 4.13
N ALA A 183 2.82 -22.06 3.73
CA ALA A 183 2.69 -23.32 4.47
C ALA A 183 3.25 -23.22 5.90
N ALA A 184 4.33 -22.48 6.13
CA ALA A 184 4.87 -22.20 7.46
C ALA A 184 3.90 -21.37 8.31
N LEU A 185 3.33 -20.30 7.75
CA LEU A 185 2.32 -19.46 8.43
C LEU A 185 1.07 -20.27 8.83
N ARG A 186 0.63 -21.18 7.95
CA ARG A 186 -0.50 -22.09 8.25
C ARG A 186 -0.22 -23.00 9.44
N ARG A 187 1.03 -23.43 9.63
CA ARG A 187 1.49 -24.21 10.80
C ARG A 187 1.70 -23.35 12.06
N GLY A 188 1.52 -22.03 11.97
CA GLY A 188 1.72 -21.09 13.08
C GLY A 188 3.19 -20.70 13.29
N GLU A 189 4.06 -21.03 12.34
CA GLU A 189 5.44 -20.55 12.34
C GLU A 189 5.45 -19.08 11.90
N LYS A 190 6.47 -18.33 12.34
CA LYS A 190 6.69 -16.93 11.97
C LYS A 190 8.07 -16.80 11.30
N PRO A 191 8.20 -17.18 10.01
CA PRO A 191 9.46 -17.06 9.29
C PRO A 191 9.96 -15.61 9.34
N HIS A 192 11.24 -15.42 9.61
CA HIS A 192 11.80 -14.08 9.69
C HIS A 192 11.73 -13.38 8.32
N PRO A 193 11.28 -12.11 8.25
CA PRO A 193 11.28 -11.32 7.03
C PRO A 193 12.66 -11.20 6.39
N THR A 194 12.72 -10.94 5.09
CA THR A 194 13.98 -10.62 4.39
C THR A 194 14.50 -9.26 4.83
N ARG A 195 13.59 -8.32 5.13
CA ARG A 195 13.86 -6.99 5.66
C ARG A 195 12.78 -6.64 6.69
N GLY A 196 13.18 -5.91 7.73
CA GLY A 196 12.26 -5.43 8.75
C GLY A 196 12.30 -6.23 10.04
N ALA A 197 11.34 -5.93 10.91
CA ALA A 197 11.27 -6.48 12.25
C ALA A 197 10.80 -7.94 12.24
N PRO A 198 11.04 -8.74 13.29
CA PRO A 198 10.51 -10.09 13.39
C PRO A 198 8.99 -10.12 13.22
N LEU A 199 8.51 -11.03 12.36
CA LEU A 199 7.08 -11.17 12.06
C LEU A 199 6.25 -11.39 13.33
N THR A 200 5.12 -10.70 13.41
CA THR A 200 4.12 -10.86 14.47
C THR A 200 2.89 -11.61 13.94
N ASP A 201 1.69 -11.09 14.07
CA ASP A 201 0.46 -11.48 13.37
C ASP A 201 -0.30 -10.21 12.98
N PHE A 202 -1.40 -10.33 12.23
CA PHE A 202 -2.14 -9.17 11.71
C PHE A 202 -2.63 -8.22 12.82
N ARG A 203 -3.02 -8.77 13.97
CA ARG A 203 -3.43 -7.99 15.14
C ARG A 203 -2.23 -7.30 15.78
N GLY A 204 -1.11 -7.99 15.89
CA GLY A 204 0.15 -7.47 16.41
C GLY A 204 0.74 -6.35 15.57
N ILE A 205 0.72 -6.44 14.24
CA ILE A 205 1.18 -5.32 13.39
C ILE A 205 0.19 -4.15 13.45
N SER A 206 -1.11 -4.42 13.52
CA SER A 206 -2.11 -3.38 13.73
C SER A 206 -1.90 -2.65 15.06
N ARG A 207 -1.46 -3.34 16.12
CA ARG A 207 -1.11 -2.73 17.40
C ARG A 207 0.07 -1.74 17.26
N GLN A 208 1.10 -2.14 16.52
CA GLN A 208 2.24 -1.27 16.23
C GLN A 208 1.87 -0.04 15.43
N LEU A 209 1.06 -0.22 14.37
CA LEU A 209 0.58 0.88 13.53
C LEU A 209 -0.34 1.85 14.31
N ALA A 210 -0.98 1.38 15.38
CA ALA A 210 -1.72 2.22 16.32
C ALA A 210 -0.82 3.02 17.29
N GLY A 211 0.50 2.77 17.27
CA GLY A 211 1.48 3.43 18.14
C GLY A 211 1.82 2.67 19.43
N PHE A 212 1.32 1.43 19.60
CA PHE A 212 1.55 0.64 20.81
C PHE A 212 2.57 -0.47 20.57
N SER A 213 3.52 -0.63 21.50
CA SER A 213 4.44 -1.76 21.47
C SER A 213 3.70 -3.07 21.73
N GLN A 214 4.04 -4.09 20.93
CA GLN A 214 3.71 -5.49 21.14
C GLN A 214 4.78 -6.23 21.95
N TYR A 215 5.97 -5.63 22.12
CA TYR A 215 7.05 -6.19 22.92
C TYR A 215 6.84 -5.82 24.39
N ALA A 216 7.06 -6.80 25.27
CA ALA A 216 6.96 -6.63 26.71
C ALA A 216 8.07 -5.73 27.29
N ASP A 217 9.17 -5.57 26.55
CA ASP A 217 10.39 -4.90 26.99
C ASP A 217 10.91 -3.94 25.91
N ALA A 218 11.41 -2.77 26.35
CA ALA A 218 11.85 -1.71 25.46
C ALA A 218 13.17 -2.03 24.74
N ASP A 219 14.06 -2.79 25.37
CA ASP A 219 15.32 -3.23 24.74
C ASP A 219 15.03 -4.30 23.69
N VAL A 220 14.07 -5.19 23.96
CA VAL A 220 13.57 -6.15 22.96
C VAL A 220 12.93 -5.43 21.77
N ALA A 221 12.12 -4.39 22.03
CA ALA A 221 11.56 -3.56 20.97
C ALA A 221 12.64 -2.88 20.12
N ARG A 222 13.67 -2.32 20.78
CA ARG A 222 14.80 -1.69 20.10
C ARG A 222 15.57 -2.69 19.24
N ALA A 223 15.89 -3.86 19.79
CA ALA A 223 16.61 -4.91 19.08
C ALA A 223 15.81 -5.44 17.88
N ALA A 224 14.49 -5.48 17.96
CA ALA A 224 13.62 -5.85 16.84
C ALA A 224 13.63 -4.81 15.72
N ILE A 225 13.62 -3.51 16.07
CA ILE A 225 13.70 -2.40 15.10
C ILE A 225 15.07 -2.38 14.42
N ASP A 226 16.13 -2.61 15.20
CA ASP A 226 17.51 -2.59 14.72
C ASP A 226 17.96 -3.95 14.13
N ALA A 227 17.03 -4.89 13.94
CA ALA A 227 17.34 -6.20 13.39
C ALA A 227 17.86 -6.07 11.94
N GLU A 228 19.04 -6.64 11.69
CA GLU A 228 19.67 -6.59 10.38
C GLU A 228 18.84 -7.36 9.34
N GLY A 229 18.67 -6.75 8.16
CA GLY A 229 18.05 -7.42 7.02
C GLY A 229 18.87 -8.65 6.58
N ARG A 230 18.20 -9.64 6.02
CA ARG A 230 18.85 -10.83 5.44
C ARG A 230 19.28 -10.62 3.99
N ILE A 231 19.04 -9.44 3.44
CA ILE A 231 19.36 -9.07 2.06
C ILE A 231 20.17 -7.78 2.04
N GLU A 232 21.16 -7.75 1.16
CA GLU A 232 22.05 -6.61 0.98
C GLU A 232 21.30 -5.42 0.36
N PRO A 233 21.53 -4.19 0.85
CA PRO A 233 21.00 -2.98 0.23
C PRO A 233 21.42 -2.84 -1.24
N THR A 234 20.53 -2.29 -2.06
CA THR A 234 20.69 -2.05 -3.50
C THR A 234 21.57 -0.84 -3.79
N LEU A 235 22.86 -0.95 -3.43
CA LEU A 235 23.87 0.10 -3.56
C LEU A 235 24.50 0.21 -4.96
N ALA A 236 23.92 -0.42 -5.98
CA ALA A 236 24.50 -0.45 -7.33
C ALA A 236 24.71 0.97 -7.90
N GLY A 237 23.72 1.85 -7.76
CA GLY A 237 23.83 3.25 -8.19
C GLY A 237 24.91 4.02 -7.44
N LEU A 238 25.02 3.82 -6.11
CA LEU A 238 26.04 4.47 -5.28
C LEU A 238 27.45 4.03 -5.67
N ARG A 239 27.66 2.73 -5.91
CA ARG A 239 28.95 2.18 -6.33
C ARG A 239 29.37 2.76 -7.69
N LEU A 240 28.45 2.80 -8.65
CA LEU A 240 28.71 3.39 -9.97
C LEU A 240 29.01 4.89 -9.89
N ALA A 241 28.32 5.64 -9.05
CA ALA A 241 28.60 7.06 -8.84
C ALA A 241 30.01 7.27 -8.27
N ALA A 242 30.40 6.47 -7.26
CA ALA A 242 31.73 6.53 -6.67
C ALA A 242 32.83 6.19 -7.69
N GLU A 243 32.63 5.14 -8.51
CA GLU A 243 33.56 4.77 -9.59
C GLU A 243 33.75 5.88 -10.62
N ARG A 244 32.70 6.67 -10.87
CA ARG A 244 32.73 7.80 -11.83
C ARG A 244 33.18 9.12 -11.21
N GLY A 245 33.43 9.16 -9.90
CA GLY A 245 33.71 10.40 -9.18
C GLY A 245 32.53 11.38 -9.19
N GLU A 246 31.31 10.87 -9.33
CA GLU A 246 30.08 11.66 -9.31
C GLU A 246 29.70 11.98 -7.85
N ALA A 247 29.37 13.24 -7.59
CA ALA A 247 28.83 13.69 -6.31
C ALA A 247 27.62 14.58 -6.56
N ALA A 248 26.62 14.51 -5.69
CA ALA A 248 25.49 15.42 -5.74
C ALA A 248 25.98 16.87 -5.52
N PRO A 249 25.42 17.86 -6.24
CA PRO A 249 25.70 19.26 -5.93
C PRO A 249 25.26 19.59 -4.50
N PRO A 250 25.88 20.59 -3.85
CA PRO A 250 25.48 21.00 -2.51
C PRO A 250 24.01 21.42 -2.52
N MET A 251 23.19 20.81 -1.67
CA MET A 251 21.84 21.29 -1.42
C MET A 251 21.92 22.68 -0.79
N PRO A 252 21.23 23.71 -1.33
CA PRO A 252 21.14 25.00 -0.66
C PRO A 252 20.59 24.76 0.75
N GLY A 253 21.27 25.29 1.77
CA GLY A 253 20.73 25.27 3.13
C GLY A 253 19.40 26.02 3.17
N PRO A 254 18.54 25.76 4.16
CA PRO A 254 17.33 26.57 4.35
C PRO A 254 17.75 28.03 4.46
N GLU A 255 17.25 28.86 3.54
CA GLU A 255 17.39 30.29 3.62
C GLU A 255 16.83 30.71 4.97
N GLN A 256 17.65 31.40 5.79
CA GLN A 256 17.17 31.87 7.07
C GLN A 256 15.92 32.71 6.80
N PRO A 257 14.76 32.39 7.40
CA PRO A 257 13.62 33.28 7.30
C PRO A 257 14.08 34.67 7.72
N PRO A 258 13.65 35.74 7.02
CA PRO A 258 14.07 37.09 7.34
C PRO A 258 13.87 37.32 8.83
N ALA A 259 14.91 37.81 9.49
CA ALA A 259 14.87 38.09 10.92
C ALA A 259 13.61 38.92 11.19
N ASP A 260 12.74 38.40 12.04
CA ASP A 260 11.59 39.15 12.53
C ASP A 260 12.12 40.42 13.18
N THR A 261 12.00 41.54 12.45
CA THR A 261 12.37 42.87 12.94
C THR A 261 11.21 43.50 13.73
N GLY A 262 10.21 42.69 14.11
CA GLY A 262 9.25 42.98 15.15
C GLY A 262 9.95 43.18 16.49
N GLY A 263 10.24 44.43 16.81
CA GLY A 263 10.91 44.83 18.04
C GLY A 263 10.17 44.35 19.29
N LEU A 264 10.77 43.38 19.98
CA LEU A 264 10.56 43.17 21.41
C LEU A 264 11.88 43.41 22.13
N ARG A 265 11.91 44.52 22.88
CA ARG A 265 12.98 44.89 23.81
C ARG A 265 13.30 43.71 24.72
N GLY A 266 14.58 43.35 24.77
CA GLY A 266 15.05 42.13 25.40
C GLY A 266 15.01 42.08 26.91
N THR A 267 15.18 40.85 27.41
CA THR A 267 16.00 40.52 28.56
C THR A 267 16.78 39.24 28.24
N ALA A 268 18.06 39.26 28.62
CA ALA A 268 19.10 38.34 28.20
C ALA A 268 18.97 36.90 28.72
N GLY A 269 19.55 35.98 27.93
CA GLY A 269 20.11 34.66 28.24
C GLY A 269 19.79 33.99 29.59
N GLY A 270 19.08 32.86 29.51
CA GLY A 270 19.09 31.80 30.52
C GLY A 270 19.19 30.42 29.83
N PRO A 271 19.87 29.41 30.44
CA PRO A 271 20.09 28.12 29.80
C PRO A 271 18.79 27.32 29.67
N ARG A 272 18.71 26.48 28.62
CA ARG A 272 17.59 25.56 28.36
C ARG A 272 17.30 24.72 29.61
N PRO A 273 16.07 24.72 30.17
CA PRO A 273 15.72 23.78 31.21
C PRO A 273 15.48 22.40 30.60
N GLY A 274 16.06 21.38 31.24
CA GLY A 274 15.81 19.96 30.99
C GLY A 274 14.38 19.52 31.37
N PRO A 275 14.09 18.21 31.37
CA PRO A 275 12.73 17.69 31.37
C PRO A 275 12.04 18.00 32.70
N VAL A 276 10.81 18.52 32.64
CA VAL A 276 10.00 18.81 33.82
C VAL A 276 8.86 17.79 33.93
N PRO A 277 8.66 17.14 35.09
CA PRO A 277 7.59 16.17 35.33
C PRO A 277 6.25 16.82 35.69
N GLU A 278 5.21 15.98 35.75
CA GLU A 278 3.78 16.23 35.97
C GLU A 278 3.40 17.31 37.02
N ALA A 279 2.43 18.15 36.67
CA ALA A 279 1.32 18.56 37.54
C ALA A 279 0.21 19.28 36.76
N ARG A 280 -1.05 18.83 36.93
CA ARG A 280 -2.28 19.58 36.57
C ARG A 280 -2.51 20.75 37.54
N PRO A 281 -3.28 21.79 37.12
CA PRO A 281 -4.62 21.92 37.68
C PRO A 281 -5.72 22.30 36.65
N GLU A 282 -6.96 22.05 37.06
CA GLU A 282 -8.25 22.25 36.38
C GLU A 282 -8.76 23.73 36.36
N PRO A 283 -9.90 24.05 35.70
CA PRO A 283 -10.05 25.21 34.83
C PRO A 283 -10.73 26.45 35.48
N ALA A 284 -10.58 27.60 34.82
CA ALA A 284 -11.39 28.79 35.09
C ALA A 284 -12.19 29.21 33.85
N ARG A 285 -13.50 29.41 34.08
CA ARG A 285 -14.52 29.89 33.15
C ARG A 285 -14.30 31.37 32.82
N GLY A 286 -14.67 31.76 31.60
CA GLY A 286 -14.86 33.16 31.20
C GLY A 286 -15.71 33.25 29.94
N GLU A 287 -16.96 33.67 30.11
CA GLU A 287 -17.90 34.02 29.04
C GLU A 287 -17.49 35.34 28.36
N GLY A 288 -17.80 35.49 27.07
CA GLY A 288 -17.73 36.78 26.39
C GLY A 288 -17.63 36.67 24.87
N GLY A 289 -18.78 36.75 24.19
CA GLY A 289 -18.88 36.73 22.73
C GLY A 289 -18.27 37.96 22.05
N GLY A 290 -17.91 37.79 20.77
CA GLY A 290 -17.50 38.90 19.93
C GLY A 290 -17.01 38.47 18.54
N ALA A 291 -17.89 38.66 17.55
CA ALA A 291 -17.61 39.00 16.15
C ALA A 291 -16.85 38.01 15.23
N LEU A 292 -17.65 37.44 14.33
CA LEU A 292 -17.27 37.06 12.97
C LEU A 292 -16.46 38.17 12.28
N SER A 293 -15.26 37.87 11.78
CA SER A 293 -14.66 38.57 10.64
C SER A 293 -13.48 37.76 10.08
N GLY A 294 -13.36 37.71 8.75
CA GLY A 294 -12.16 37.24 8.07
C GLY A 294 -12.34 35.95 7.28
N ALA A 295 -13.20 35.96 6.26
CA ALA A 295 -13.03 35.08 5.11
C ALA A 295 -11.65 35.37 4.49
N GLY A 296 -10.73 34.42 4.57
CA GLY A 296 -9.46 34.47 3.87
C GLY A 296 -9.71 34.13 2.40
N GLU A 297 -9.67 35.16 1.56
CA GLU A 297 -9.71 35.07 0.11
C GLU A 297 -8.59 34.16 -0.38
N THR A 298 -8.94 33.07 -1.06
CA THR A 298 -8.00 32.27 -1.85
C THR A 298 -7.71 33.02 -3.15
N PRO A 299 -6.45 33.33 -3.50
CA PRO A 299 -6.14 33.88 -4.82
C PRO A 299 -6.42 32.83 -5.91
N GLU A 300 -7.49 33.05 -6.69
CA GLU A 300 -7.91 32.22 -7.83
C GLU A 300 -7.09 32.51 -9.12
N GLU A 301 -6.05 33.34 -9.07
CA GLU A 301 -5.23 33.71 -10.23
C GLU A 301 -3.78 33.23 -10.09
N GLU A 302 -3.58 31.91 -10.02
CA GLU A 302 -2.33 31.26 -10.47
C GLU A 302 -2.47 29.74 -10.73
N ALA A 303 -3.71 29.23 -10.83
CA ALA A 303 -4.00 27.82 -11.11
C ALA A 303 -4.37 27.54 -12.58
N ALA A 304 -4.19 28.52 -13.48
CA ALA A 304 -4.67 28.44 -14.86
C ALA A 304 -3.59 28.30 -15.95
N ASP A 305 -2.30 28.12 -15.60
CA ASP A 305 -1.24 27.93 -16.61
C ASP A 305 -0.29 26.76 -16.35
N ALA A 306 -0.84 25.63 -15.90
CA ALA A 306 -0.16 24.34 -15.98
C ALA A 306 -0.44 23.69 -17.35
N ARG A 307 0.08 24.26 -18.43
CA ARG A 307 0.28 23.48 -19.66
C ARG A 307 1.41 22.49 -19.38
N VAL A 308 1.08 21.20 -19.32
CA VAL A 308 2.08 20.13 -19.31
C VAL A 308 2.96 20.33 -20.54
N ALA A 309 4.19 20.77 -20.32
CA ALA A 309 5.19 20.78 -21.38
C ALA A 309 5.33 19.34 -21.86
N ALA A 310 5.11 19.09 -23.15
CA ALA A 310 5.43 17.81 -23.76
C ALA A 310 6.92 17.55 -23.52
N ALA A 311 7.23 16.59 -22.66
CA ALA A 311 8.59 16.16 -22.42
C ALA A 311 9.07 15.42 -23.68
N ASP A 312 10.12 15.94 -24.32
CA ASP A 312 10.80 15.34 -25.45
C ASP A 312 12.27 15.13 -25.05
N THR A 313 12.47 14.19 -24.14
CA THR A 313 13.79 13.92 -23.55
C THR A 313 14.62 13.00 -24.46
N PRO A 314 15.97 13.05 -24.38
CA PRO A 314 16.84 12.12 -25.10
C PRO A 314 16.55 10.64 -24.81
N ALA A 315 16.07 10.31 -23.61
CA ALA A 315 15.71 8.95 -23.22
C ALA A 315 14.43 8.46 -23.94
N GLU A 316 13.44 9.34 -24.12
CA GLU A 316 12.20 9.03 -24.85
C GLU A 316 12.45 8.88 -26.35
N ARG A 317 13.31 9.73 -26.94
CA ARG A 317 13.75 9.55 -28.34
C ARG A 317 14.52 8.25 -28.56
N ALA A 318 15.32 7.83 -27.59
CA ALA A 318 16.02 6.55 -27.64
C ALA A 318 15.06 5.36 -27.51
N GLY A 319 14.02 5.47 -26.69
CA GLY A 319 12.96 4.46 -26.58
C GLY A 319 12.06 4.39 -27.82
N ALA A 320 11.72 5.53 -28.44
CA ALA A 320 10.91 5.59 -29.65
C ALA A 320 11.65 5.13 -30.92
N ALA A 321 12.98 5.24 -30.94
CA ALA A 321 13.81 4.82 -32.08
C ALA A 321 14.07 3.29 -32.13
N GLN A 322 13.78 2.55 -31.05
CA GLN A 322 13.93 1.10 -31.02
C GLN A 322 12.63 0.44 -31.51
N ALA A 323 12.68 -0.12 -32.72
CA ALA A 323 11.59 -0.97 -33.21
C ALA A 323 11.56 -2.28 -32.41
N HIS A 324 10.54 -2.43 -31.56
CA HIS A 324 10.23 -3.68 -30.87
C HIS A 324 10.01 -4.80 -31.92
N PRO A 325 10.54 -6.03 -31.72
CA PRO A 325 10.47 -7.11 -32.72
C PRO A 325 9.07 -7.72 -32.93
N ASP A 326 8.03 -7.14 -32.36
CA ASP A 326 6.63 -7.50 -32.62
C ASP A 326 5.85 -6.26 -33.08
N LYS A 327 5.92 -5.97 -34.38
CA LYS A 327 4.97 -5.06 -35.04
C LYS A 327 4.00 -5.88 -35.88
N GLY A 328 2.81 -6.10 -35.34
CA GLY A 328 1.67 -6.55 -36.14
C GLY A 328 0.50 -7.12 -35.35
N ALA A 329 -0.32 -6.25 -34.73
CA ALA A 329 -1.76 -6.49 -34.57
C ALA A 329 -2.45 -5.20 -34.04
N GLU A 330 -3.05 -4.41 -34.93
CA GLU A 330 -4.02 -3.37 -34.56
C GLU A 330 -5.37 -4.03 -34.22
N TYR A 331 -5.86 -3.78 -33.01
CA TYR A 331 -7.23 -4.09 -32.60
C TYR A 331 -8.11 -2.83 -32.79
N GLY A 332 -9.08 -2.85 -33.71
CA GLY A 332 -10.28 -2.00 -33.59
C GLY A 332 -10.92 -1.33 -34.83
N GLN A 333 -11.67 -2.12 -35.62
CA GLN A 333 -12.94 -1.78 -36.33
C GLN A 333 -12.94 -0.84 -37.59
N PRO A 334 -14.00 -0.82 -38.46
CA PRO A 334 -15.27 -1.57 -38.51
C PRO A 334 -15.55 -2.33 -39.84
N ARG A 335 -16.59 -3.18 -39.82
CA ARG A 335 -17.06 -4.07 -40.91
C ARG A 335 -17.48 -3.35 -42.21
N GLY A 336 -17.09 -3.92 -43.36
CA GLY A 336 -17.63 -3.58 -44.68
C GLY A 336 -17.43 -4.68 -45.75
N ARG A 337 -18.47 -5.51 -45.95
CA ARG A 337 -18.93 -6.28 -47.15
C ARG A 337 -17.96 -6.91 -48.19
N GLN A 338 -18.24 -8.21 -48.45
CA GLN A 338 -18.12 -9.00 -49.72
C GLN A 338 -16.71 -9.48 -50.11
N ARG A 339 -16.45 -10.69 -50.64
CA ARG A 339 -17.22 -11.90 -51.06
C ARG A 339 -16.19 -13.03 -51.34
N ALA A 340 -16.62 -14.30 -51.21
CA ALA A 340 -16.04 -15.56 -51.74
C ALA A 340 -14.64 -15.98 -51.19
N GLY A 341 -14.46 -17.12 -50.53
CA GLY A 341 -14.52 -18.50 -51.08
C GLY A 341 -13.25 -18.74 -51.91
N THR A 342 -12.28 -19.61 -51.60
CA THR A 342 -12.38 -21.06 -51.25
C THR A 342 -11.04 -21.63 -50.71
N GLU A 343 -11.17 -22.52 -49.72
CA GLU A 343 -10.53 -23.85 -49.50
C GLU A 343 -9.01 -24.13 -49.71
N ASN A 344 -8.45 -24.87 -48.73
CA ASN A 344 -7.06 -25.34 -48.45
C ASN A 344 -6.47 -26.40 -49.44
N PRO A 345 -5.38 -27.14 -49.09
CA PRO A 345 -3.90 -26.95 -49.22
C PRO A 345 -3.30 -28.10 -50.11
N PRO A 346 -2.14 -28.75 -49.86
CA PRO A 346 -0.73 -28.37 -49.63
C PRO A 346 0.22 -28.90 -50.77
N ALA A 347 1.49 -28.45 -50.88
CA ALA A 347 2.52 -29.24 -51.58
C ALA A 347 3.97 -28.86 -51.20
N THR A 348 4.62 -29.79 -50.50
CA THR A 348 6.04 -30.20 -50.47
C THR A 348 7.07 -29.48 -51.35
N GLU A 349 8.18 -29.07 -50.73
CA GLU A 349 9.47 -28.69 -51.35
C GLU A 349 10.20 -29.87 -52.01
N PRO A 350 11.10 -29.60 -52.97
CA PRO A 350 12.48 -30.06 -52.77
C PRO A 350 13.60 -29.14 -53.31
N ALA A 351 14.78 -29.31 -52.71
CA ALA A 351 16.05 -28.66 -53.00
C ALA A 351 16.62 -28.97 -54.41
N THR A 352 17.27 -27.99 -55.03
CA THR A 352 17.97 -28.08 -56.33
C THR A 352 19.47 -28.28 -56.17
N GLY A 353 20.00 -29.33 -56.81
CA GLY A 353 21.43 -29.58 -57.04
C GLY A 353 21.87 -29.27 -58.48
N THR A 354 23.08 -28.73 -58.60
CA THR A 354 23.94 -28.51 -59.79
C THR A 354 24.33 -29.84 -60.48
N THR A 355 24.55 -29.98 -61.81
CA THR A 355 25.68 -29.53 -62.67
C THR A 355 25.43 -29.87 -64.19
N PRO A 356 26.31 -29.50 -65.16
CA PRO A 356 25.91 -29.08 -66.52
C PRO A 356 26.36 -29.95 -67.73
N THR A 357 25.76 -29.61 -68.89
CA THR A 357 26.23 -29.59 -70.31
C THR A 357 26.84 -30.81 -71.00
N ASP A 358 26.16 -31.21 -72.10
CA ASP A 358 26.60 -32.06 -73.21
C ASP A 358 27.62 -31.39 -74.15
N SER A 359 28.56 -32.17 -74.69
CA SER A 359 29.09 -32.04 -76.06
C SER A 359 29.84 -33.32 -76.49
N LYS A 360 29.30 -33.98 -77.52
CA LYS A 360 30.00 -34.81 -78.54
C LYS A 360 30.98 -33.91 -79.31
N GLU A 361 32.13 -34.37 -79.81
CA GLU A 361 32.30 -35.24 -80.98
C GLU A 361 33.71 -35.88 -81.01
N ALA A 362 33.94 -36.71 -82.03
CA ALA A 362 35.19 -37.36 -82.43
C ALA A 362 36.42 -36.44 -82.53
#